data_AF-X1QR63-F1
#
_entry.id   AF-X1QR63-F1
#
_cell.length_a   1.000
_cell.length_b   1.000
_cell.length_c   1.000
_cell.angle_alpha   90.00
_cell.angle_beta   90.00
_cell.angle_gamma   90.00
#
_symmetry.space_group_name_H-M   'P 1'
#
loop_
_entity.id
_entity.type
_entity.pdbx_description
1 polymer ?
#
loop_
_entity_poly.entity_id
_entity_poly.type
_entity_poly.pdbx_seq_one_letter_code
_entity_poly.pdbx_strand_id
1 'polypeptide(L)'
;GREVKRKIKFYNLDLIISVGYRVNSKRGTQFRIWATNVLKEHLIKGYTINEKRMREDRAKLKEFQKTSRIMERLLQSKALDSTEATGLLKVILDYQKALHLLDEYDYQKLEIKKVTTQEKFKISYQKARRELYRLKNHYPSTLFGLEKDQSFSGSIGAIYQSFDGKDLYPSIEEKAAHLLYFVVKNHSFIDGNKRIAVSLFLWFLNENGILYNEDGSKRLADNAL
;
A
#
# COMPACT_ATOMS: atom_id res chain seq x y z
N GLY A 1 23.12 -12.30 44.15
CA GLY A 1 21.95 -11.48 43.81
C GLY A 1 20.72 -12.35 43.77
N ARG A 2 19.55 -11.87 44.20
CA ARG A 2 18.34 -12.68 44.31
C ARG A 2 17.62 -12.73 42.95
N GLU A 3 17.52 -13.90 42.33
CA GLU A 3 16.65 -14.10 41.17
C GLU A 3 15.18 -14.17 41.61
N VAL A 4 14.33 -13.36 40.98
CA VAL A 4 12.90 -13.31 41.30
C VAL A 4 12.11 -13.64 40.02
N LYS A 5 11.60 -14.88 39.92
CA LYS A 5 10.58 -15.26 38.94
C LYS A 5 9.19 -15.03 39.54
N ARG A 6 8.38 -14.18 38.90
CA ARG A 6 6.96 -13.98 39.28
C ARG A 6 6.05 -14.37 38.12
N LYS A 7 4.97 -15.08 38.44
CA LYS A 7 3.84 -15.32 37.52
C LYS A 7 3.05 -14.01 37.41
N ILE A 8 3.15 -13.33 36.26
CA ILE A 8 2.38 -12.12 35.98
C ILE A 8 1.06 -12.56 35.35
N LYS A 9 -0.07 -12.19 35.95
CA LYS A 9 -1.39 -12.39 35.34
C LYS A 9 -1.58 -11.34 34.24
N PHE A 10 -1.86 -11.78 33.03
CA PHE A 10 -2.28 -10.90 31.93
C PHE A 10 -3.79 -10.68 32.03
N TYR A 11 -4.22 -9.43 31.93
CA TYR A 11 -5.63 -9.05 31.97
C TYR A 11 -6.01 -8.47 30.62
N ASN A 12 -7.25 -8.71 30.17
CA ASN A 12 -7.76 -8.11 28.94
C ASN A 12 -8.04 -6.61 29.15
N LEU A 13 -8.12 -5.87 28.04
CA LEU A 13 -8.25 -4.41 28.06
C LEU A 13 -9.49 -3.94 28.84
N ASP A 14 -10.61 -4.64 28.72
CA ASP A 14 -11.87 -4.29 29.40
C ASP A 14 -11.77 -4.38 30.92
N LEU A 15 -11.07 -5.41 31.44
CA LEU A 15 -10.85 -5.53 32.89
C LEU A 15 -9.93 -4.42 33.39
N ILE A 16 -8.87 -4.08 32.63
CA ILE A 16 -7.93 -3.02 32.99
C ILE A 16 -8.65 -1.65 33.01
N ILE A 17 -9.48 -1.37 32.01
CA ILE A 17 -10.29 -0.14 31.95
C ILE A 17 -11.28 -0.11 33.12
N SER A 18 -12.01 -1.20 33.36
CA SER A 18 -13.02 -1.31 34.43
C SER A 18 -12.43 -1.08 35.82
N VAL A 19 -11.24 -1.64 36.10
CA VAL A 19 -10.52 -1.42 37.36
C VAL A 19 -9.94 0.00 37.41
N GLY A 20 -9.39 0.50 36.31
CA GLY A 20 -8.85 1.87 36.21
C GLY A 20 -9.87 2.96 36.54
N TYR A 21 -11.15 2.75 36.18
CA TYR A 21 -12.25 3.67 36.51
C TYR A 21 -12.76 3.56 37.96
N ARG A 22 -12.57 2.41 38.63
CA ARG A 22 -13.05 2.16 40.00
C ARG A 22 -12.01 2.41 41.11
N VAL A 23 -10.73 2.58 40.76
CA VAL A 23 -9.64 2.72 41.75
C VAL A 23 -9.28 4.19 42.02
N ASN A 24 -9.44 4.63 43.27
CA ASN A 24 -9.11 5.98 43.72
C ASN A 24 -7.63 6.11 44.16
N SER A 25 -6.68 5.81 43.26
CA SER A 25 -5.24 5.96 43.52
C SER A 25 -4.60 6.97 42.57
N LYS A 26 -3.49 7.61 42.98
CA LYS A 26 -2.72 8.53 42.11
C LYS A 26 -2.36 7.90 40.75
N ARG A 27 -1.97 6.61 40.76
CA ARG A 27 -1.68 5.83 39.55
C ARG A 27 -2.94 5.57 38.72
N GLY A 28 -4.08 5.29 39.35
CA GLY A 28 -5.37 5.12 38.69
C GLY A 28 -5.87 6.41 38.02
N THR A 29 -5.63 7.57 38.65
CA THR A 29 -5.90 8.89 38.05
C THR A 29 -5.01 9.15 36.83
N GLN A 30 -3.69 8.88 36.93
CA GLN A 30 -2.78 8.99 35.79
C GLN A 30 -3.17 8.07 34.63
N PHE A 31 -3.56 6.83 34.93
CA PHE A 31 -4.04 5.88 33.93
C PHE A 31 -5.31 6.38 33.24
N ARG A 32 -6.28 6.92 33.99
CA ARG A 32 -7.51 7.51 33.41
C ARG A 32 -7.21 8.68 32.48
N ILE A 33 -6.32 9.58 32.88
CA ILE A 33 -5.89 10.71 32.04
C ILE A 33 -5.28 10.18 30.75
N TRP A 34 -4.35 9.23 30.84
CA TRP A 34 -3.71 8.62 29.67
C TRP A 34 -4.72 7.90 28.76
N ALA A 35 -5.58 7.04 29.30
CA ALA A 35 -6.56 6.28 28.54
C ALA A 35 -7.59 7.18 27.85
N THR A 36 -8.04 8.23 28.53
CA THR A 36 -8.98 9.22 27.96
C THR A 36 -8.33 9.97 26.80
N ASN A 37 -7.07 10.38 26.94
CA ASN A 37 -6.34 11.04 25.85
C ASN A 37 -6.17 10.11 24.65
N VAL A 38 -5.80 8.85 24.87
CA VAL A 38 -5.65 7.84 23.80
C VAL A 38 -6.97 7.61 23.06
N LEU A 39 -8.08 7.43 23.78
CA LEU A 39 -9.40 7.25 23.17
C LEU A 39 -9.85 8.49 22.41
N LYS A 40 -9.64 9.68 22.98
CA LYS A 40 -9.95 10.96 22.33
C LYS A 40 -9.15 11.14 21.05
N GLU A 41 -7.85 10.86 21.07
CA GLU A 41 -7.02 10.89 19.87
C GLU A 41 -7.49 9.89 18.82
N HIS A 42 -7.84 8.67 19.22
CA HIS A 42 -8.36 7.65 18.32
C HIS A 42 -9.68 8.08 17.64
N LEU A 43 -10.59 8.70 18.40
CA LEU A 43 -11.87 9.18 17.88
C LEU A 43 -11.71 10.36 16.92
N ILE A 44 -10.74 11.25 17.16
CA ILE A 44 -10.49 12.42 16.31
C ILE A 44 -9.71 12.05 15.05
N LYS A 45 -8.64 11.26 15.20
CA LYS A 45 -7.71 10.93 14.11
C LYS A 45 -8.09 9.65 13.36
N GLY A 46 -8.92 8.79 13.96
CA GLY A 46 -9.28 7.47 13.43
C GLY A 46 -8.26 6.36 13.75
N TYR A 47 -7.17 6.68 14.45
CA TYR A 47 -6.10 5.74 14.81
C TYR A 47 -5.29 6.25 16.02
N THR A 48 -4.54 5.35 16.68
CA THR A 48 -3.64 5.68 17.80
C THR A 48 -2.22 5.27 17.44
N ILE A 49 -1.25 6.20 17.55
CA ILE A 49 0.15 5.94 17.24
C ILE A 49 0.92 5.58 18.52
N ASN A 50 1.69 4.49 18.49
CA ASN A 50 2.71 4.23 19.50
C ASN A 50 4.04 4.85 19.04
N GLU A 51 4.28 6.10 19.40
CA GLU A 51 5.46 6.85 18.96
C GLU A 51 6.80 6.21 19.34
N LYS A 52 6.86 5.53 20.49
CA LYS A 52 8.09 4.87 20.95
C LYS A 52 8.41 3.69 20.05
N ARG A 53 7.43 2.82 19.83
CA ARG A 53 7.58 1.66 18.93
C ARG A 53 7.89 2.11 17.51
N MET A 54 7.22 3.16 17.03
CA MET A 54 7.49 3.74 15.71
C MET A 54 8.94 4.24 15.58
N ARG A 55 9.48 4.91 16.60
CA ARG A 55 10.88 5.34 16.63
C ARG A 55 11.86 4.16 16.61
N GLU A 56 11.58 3.11 17.38
CA GLU A 56 12.41 1.89 17.42
C GLU A 56 12.39 1.14 16.08
N ASP A 57 11.21 0.95 15.48
CA ASP A 57 11.07 0.28 14.19
C ASP A 57 11.76 1.08 13.08
N ARG A 58 11.73 2.42 13.16
CA ARG A 58 12.48 3.30 12.25
C ARG A 58 13.99 3.18 12.39
N ALA A 59 14.49 3.08 13.63
CA ALA A 59 15.92 2.91 13.87
C ALA A 59 16.41 1.59 13.24
N LYS A 60 15.66 0.50 13.43
CA LYS A 60 15.93 -0.80 12.81
C LYS A 60 15.89 -0.74 11.29
N LEU A 61 14.89 -0.05 10.70
CA LEU A 61 14.80 0.10 9.25
C LEU A 61 16.00 0.84 8.67
N LYS A 62 16.45 1.92 9.33
CA LYS A 62 17.66 2.66 8.91
C LYS A 62 18.92 1.81 9.00
N GLU A 63 19.06 1.01 10.06
CA GLU A 63 20.19 0.10 10.24
C GLU A 63 20.22 -0.99 9.17
N PHE A 64 19.06 -1.57 8.87
CA PHE A 64 18.89 -2.53 7.79
C PHE A 64 19.27 -1.91 6.43
N GLN A 65 18.71 -0.75 6.10
CA GLN A 65 19.04 -0.02 4.86
C GLN A 65 20.54 0.28 4.73
N LYS A 66 21.20 0.67 5.83
CA LYS A 66 22.65 0.91 5.85
C LYS A 66 23.44 -0.36 5.57
N THR A 67 23.04 -1.47 6.20
CA THR A 67 23.68 -2.79 6.00
C THR A 67 23.51 -3.28 4.57
N SER A 68 22.31 -3.15 3.99
CA SER A 68 22.05 -3.54 2.59
C SER A 68 22.86 -2.72 1.59
N ARG A 69 23.02 -1.41 1.78
CA ARG A 69 23.89 -0.57 0.92
C ARG A 69 25.36 -0.97 0.98
N ILE A 70 25.83 -1.47 2.12
CA ILE A 70 27.20 -1.98 2.25
C ILE A 70 27.33 -3.28 1.45
N MET A 71 26.36 -4.19 1.56
CA MET A 71 26.32 -5.41 0.75
C MET A 71 26.29 -5.09 -0.76
N GLU A 72 25.48 -4.11 -1.17
CA GLU A 72 25.41 -3.65 -2.57
C GLU A 72 26.79 -3.23 -3.11
N ARG A 73 27.54 -2.42 -2.36
CA ARG A 73 28.89 -1.96 -2.76
C ARG A 73 29.90 -3.10 -2.84
N LEU A 74 29.87 -4.02 -1.88
CA LEU A 74 30.79 -5.16 -1.87
C LEU A 74 30.57 -6.07 -3.07
N LEU A 75 29.35 -6.15 -3.59
CA LEU A 75 28.98 -7.03 -4.69
C LEU A 75 29.24 -6.41 -6.06
N GLN A 76 29.15 -5.09 -6.20
CA GLN A 76 29.71 -4.40 -7.36
C GLN A 76 31.23 -4.58 -7.46
N SER A 77 31.92 -4.82 -6.33
CA SER A 77 33.37 -5.04 -6.28
C SER A 77 33.84 -6.49 -6.42
N LYS A 78 32.92 -7.48 -6.43
CA LYS A 78 33.25 -8.90 -6.60
C LYS A 78 32.16 -9.63 -7.41
N ALA A 79 32.56 -10.20 -8.55
CA ALA A 79 31.74 -11.16 -9.29
C ALA A 79 31.52 -12.41 -8.43
N LEU A 80 30.37 -12.49 -7.76
CA LEU A 80 29.95 -13.73 -7.12
C LEU A 80 29.41 -14.68 -8.19
N ASP A 81 30.04 -15.84 -8.27
CA ASP A 81 29.82 -16.91 -9.24
C ASP A 81 28.51 -17.70 -8.99
N SER A 82 27.56 -17.15 -8.23
CA SER A 82 26.27 -17.79 -7.90
C SER A 82 25.11 -16.90 -8.35
N THR A 83 24.46 -17.35 -9.42
CA THR A 83 23.24 -16.75 -9.99
C THR A 83 22.11 -16.66 -8.95
N GLU A 84 22.01 -17.62 -8.03
CA GLU A 84 20.98 -17.61 -6.97
C GLU A 84 21.23 -16.54 -5.90
N ALA A 85 22.49 -16.34 -5.47
CA ALA A 85 22.84 -15.29 -4.51
C ALA A 85 22.54 -13.90 -5.09
N THR A 86 22.85 -13.71 -6.37
CA THR A 86 22.54 -12.47 -7.09
C THR A 86 21.02 -12.25 -7.21
N GLY A 87 20.25 -13.31 -7.48
CA GLY A 87 18.79 -13.26 -7.55
C GLY A 87 18.13 -12.89 -6.22
N LEU A 88 18.51 -13.57 -5.13
CA LEU A 88 17.99 -13.28 -3.79
C LEU A 88 18.32 -11.83 -3.37
N LEU A 89 19.53 -11.38 -3.65
CA LEU A 89 19.93 -10.01 -3.35
C LEU A 89 19.10 -8.99 -4.14
N LYS A 90 18.85 -9.23 -5.43
CA LYS A 90 18.01 -8.35 -6.25
C LYS A 90 16.63 -8.17 -5.62
N VAL A 91 16.02 -9.25 -5.14
CA VAL A 91 14.75 -9.19 -4.41
C VAL A 91 14.86 -8.31 -3.17
N ILE A 92 15.91 -8.47 -2.35
CA ILE A 92 16.13 -7.64 -1.15
C ILE A 92 16.28 -6.15 -1.52
N LEU A 93 17.02 -5.84 -2.58
CA LEU A 93 17.19 -4.47 -3.06
C LEU A 93 15.87 -3.86 -3.55
N ASP A 94 15.06 -4.63 -4.28
CA ASP A 94 13.75 -4.19 -4.75
C ASP A 94 12.80 -3.91 -3.56
N TYR A 95 12.81 -4.75 -2.53
CA TYR A 95 12.05 -4.52 -1.29
C TYR A 95 12.53 -3.28 -0.53
N GLN A 96 13.84 -3.04 -0.46
CA GLN A 96 14.39 -1.85 0.20
C GLN A 96 13.89 -0.57 -0.48
N LYS A 97 13.85 -0.54 -1.81
CA LYS A 97 13.34 0.59 -2.58
C LYS A 97 11.86 0.84 -2.28
N ALA A 98 11.03 -0.21 -2.26
CA ALA A 98 9.62 -0.09 -1.92
C ALA A 98 9.39 0.43 -0.49
N LEU A 99 10.12 -0.09 0.49
CA LEU A 99 10.04 0.38 1.89
C LEU A 99 10.46 1.84 2.05
N HIS A 100 11.49 2.27 1.31
CA HIS A 100 11.91 3.68 1.31
C HIS A 100 10.83 4.60 0.75
N LEU A 101 10.21 4.24 -0.37
CA LEU A 101 9.11 5.01 -0.96
C LEU A 101 7.91 5.10 -0.01
N LEU A 102 7.60 4.03 0.73
CA LEU A 102 6.54 4.03 1.74
C LEU A 102 6.87 4.97 2.91
N ASP A 103 8.10 4.95 3.43
CA ASP A 103 8.54 5.90 4.47
C ASP A 103 8.45 7.35 3.95
N GLU A 104 8.90 7.62 2.72
CA GLU A 104 8.78 8.96 2.12
C GLU A 104 7.33 9.42 1.98
N TYR A 105 6.41 8.51 1.62
CA TYR A 105 4.98 8.79 1.55
C TYR A 105 4.42 9.12 2.95
N ASP A 106 4.69 8.28 3.95
CA ASP A 106 4.18 8.46 5.32
C ASP A 106 4.62 9.79 5.95
N TYR A 107 5.82 10.29 5.59
CA TYR A 107 6.34 11.57 6.06
C TYR A 107 6.10 12.74 5.10
N GLN A 108 5.29 12.57 4.05
CA GLN A 108 4.98 13.61 3.04
C GLN A 108 6.24 14.20 2.39
N LYS A 109 7.28 13.39 2.21
CA LYS A 109 8.54 13.75 1.55
C LYS A 109 8.64 13.22 0.12
N LEU A 110 7.67 12.41 -0.30
CA LEU A 110 7.65 11.84 -1.63
C LEU A 110 7.45 12.93 -2.68
N GLU A 111 8.45 13.13 -3.53
CA GLU A 111 8.39 14.08 -4.65
C GLU A 111 8.03 13.35 -5.95
N ILE A 112 6.96 13.80 -6.60
CA ILE A 112 6.58 13.31 -7.94
C ILE A 112 7.42 14.06 -8.97
N LYS A 113 8.39 13.36 -9.57
CA LYS A 113 9.36 13.99 -10.49
C LYS A 113 8.87 14.13 -11.93
N LYS A 114 8.10 13.15 -12.42
CA LYS A 114 7.63 13.09 -13.80
C LYS A 114 6.27 12.39 -13.85
N VAL A 115 5.35 12.98 -14.59
CA VAL A 115 4.03 12.43 -14.88
C VAL A 115 3.75 12.50 -16.38
N THR A 116 2.86 11.64 -16.85
CA THR A 116 2.44 11.61 -18.24
C THR A 116 1.04 12.22 -18.34
N THR A 117 0.91 13.36 -19.02
CA THR A 117 -0.38 14.07 -19.18
C THR A 117 -1.03 13.82 -20.54
N GLN A 118 -0.24 13.48 -21.56
CA GLN A 118 -0.78 13.19 -22.89
C GLN A 118 -1.37 11.77 -22.96
N GLU A 119 -2.69 11.69 -22.85
CA GLU A 119 -3.42 10.43 -22.96
C GLU A 119 -3.48 9.94 -24.43
N LYS A 120 -2.75 8.88 -24.74
CA LYS A 120 -2.81 8.20 -26.05
C LYS A 120 -4.03 7.30 -26.16
N PHE A 121 -4.49 6.78 -25.02
CA PHE A 121 -5.61 5.85 -24.94
C PHE A 121 -6.57 6.25 -23.83
N LYS A 122 -7.81 6.52 -24.22
CA LYS A 122 -8.94 6.72 -23.30
C LYS A 122 -9.68 5.42 -23.05
N ILE A 123 -9.73 4.98 -21.79
CA ILE A 123 -10.51 3.81 -21.37
C ILE A 123 -12.01 4.17 -21.36
N SER A 124 -12.84 3.24 -21.80
CA SER A 124 -14.29 3.35 -21.72
C SER A 124 -14.87 2.06 -21.15
N TYR A 125 -16.09 2.13 -20.60
CA TYR A 125 -16.77 0.95 -20.05
C TYR A 125 -16.79 -0.21 -21.06
N GLN A 126 -17.14 0.07 -22.32
CA GLN A 126 -17.18 -0.94 -23.39
C GLN A 126 -15.80 -1.55 -23.65
N LYS A 127 -14.73 -0.73 -23.74
CA LYS A 127 -13.37 -1.24 -23.95
C LYS A 127 -12.92 -2.11 -22.77
N ALA A 128 -13.16 -1.64 -21.54
CA ALA A 128 -12.81 -2.36 -20.32
C ALA A 128 -13.55 -3.70 -20.23
N ARG A 129 -14.85 -3.75 -20.53
CA ARG A 129 -15.62 -5.01 -20.59
C ARG A 129 -15.00 -6.03 -21.53
N ARG A 130 -14.62 -5.60 -22.75
CA ARG A 130 -13.99 -6.50 -23.73
C ARG A 130 -12.69 -7.09 -23.20
N GLU A 131 -11.89 -6.28 -22.50
CA GLU A 131 -10.66 -6.76 -21.87
C GLU A 131 -10.95 -7.76 -20.74
N LEU A 132 -11.97 -7.51 -19.92
CA LEU A 132 -12.38 -8.44 -18.87
C LEU A 132 -12.92 -9.77 -19.42
N TYR A 133 -13.57 -9.78 -20.58
CA TYR A 133 -13.98 -11.02 -21.23
C TYR A 133 -12.77 -11.90 -21.60
N ARG A 134 -11.67 -11.31 -22.06
CA ARG A 134 -10.42 -12.04 -22.35
C ARG A 134 -9.81 -12.61 -21.06
N LEU A 135 -9.87 -11.84 -19.98
CA LEU A 135 -9.38 -12.26 -18.67
C LEU A 135 -10.23 -13.41 -18.08
N LYS A 136 -11.55 -13.37 -18.25
CA LYS A 136 -12.47 -14.41 -17.75
C LYS A 136 -12.12 -15.80 -18.27
N ASN A 137 -11.66 -15.91 -19.52
CA ASN A 137 -11.26 -17.19 -20.11
C ASN A 137 -10.09 -17.87 -19.37
N HIS A 138 -9.32 -17.12 -18.58
CA HIS A 138 -8.19 -17.63 -17.80
C HIS A 138 -8.56 -18.02 -16.37
N TYR A 139 -9.80 -17.76 -15.92
CA TYR A 139 -10.26 -18.09 -14.58
C TYR A 139 -11.44 -19.07 -14.62
N PRO A 140 -11.37 -20.21 -13.91
CA PRO A 140 -12.41 -21.24 -13.94
C PRO A 140 -13.68 -20.88 -13.16
N SER A 141 -13.67 -19.79 -12.39
CA SER A 141 -14.81 -19.37 -11.57
C SER A 141 -15.92 -18.73 -12.42
N THR A 142 -17.15 -19.21 -12.26
CA THR A 142 -18.33 -18.65 -12.93
C THR A 142 -18.67 -17.23 -12.44
N LEU A 143 -18.27 -16.90 -11.21
CA LEU A 143 -18.55 -15.62 -10.55
C LEU A 143 -17.51 -14.53 -10.88
N PHE A 144 -16.34 -14.92 -11.40
CA PHE A 144 -15.28 -13.98 -11.73
C PHE A 144 -15.70 -13.02 -12.86
N GLY A 145 -15.53 -11.72 -12.62
CA GLY A 145 -15.86 -10.67 -13.59
C GLY A 145 -17.35 -10.41 -13.77
N LEU A 146 -18.21 -10.99 -12.93
CA LEU A 146 -19.63 -10.66 -12.89
C LEU A 146 -19.82 -9.37 -12.09
N GLU A 147 -20.37 -8.34 -12.73
CA GLU A 147 -20.62 -7.05 -12.10
C GLU A 147 -21.72 -7.17 -11.04
N LYS A 148 -21.47 -6.55 -9.89
CA LYS A 148 -22.44 -6.51 -8.79
C LYS A 148 -23.56 -5.51 -9.07
N ASP A 149 -23.19 -4.36 -9.62
CA ASP A 149 -24.05 -3.20 -9.89
C ASP A 149 -23.35 -2.24 -10.88
N GLN A 150 -23.88 -1.02 -11.04
CA GLN A 150 -23.32 0.00 -11.94
C GLN A 150 -22.02 0.66 -11.42
N SER A 151 -21.49 0.26 -10.26
CA SER A 151 -20.29 0.88 -9.69
C SER A 151 -19.04 0.70 -10.56
N PHE A 152 -18.98 -0.32 -11.41
CA PHE A 152 -17.86 -0.45 -12.36
C PHE A 152 -17.85 0.69 -13.38
N SER A 153 -19.00 0.97 -14.00
CA SER A 153 -19.17 2.09 -14.91
C SER A 153 -18.90 3.43 -14.20
N GLY A 154 -19.38 3.58 -12.97
CA GLY A 154 -19.10 4.74 -12.13
C GLY A 154 -17.60 4.94 -11.86
N SER A 155 -16.86 3.85 -11.59
CA SER A 155 -15.42 3.89 -11.35
C SER A 155 -14.63 4.33 -12.59
N ILE A 156 -15.04 3.89 -13.78
CA ILE A 156 -14.46 4.34 -15.06
C ILE A 156 -14.79 5.81 -15.34
N GLY A 157 -16.00 6.27 -15.01
CA GLY A 157 -16.39 7.67 -15.18
C GLY A 157 -15.63 8.60 -14.22
N ALA A 158 -15.44 8.18 -12.97
CA ALA A 158 -14.81 8.97 -11.92
C ALA A 158 -13.38 9.41 -12.26
N ILE A 159 -12.60 8.54 -12.92
CA ILE A 159 -11.22 8.89 -13.30
C ILE A 159 -11.13 9.97 -14.40
N TYR A 160 -12.25 10.29 -15.07
CA TYR A 160 -12.35 11.34 -16.08
C TYR A 160 -13.19 12.54 -15.64
N GLN A 161 -13.52 12.61 -14.35
CA GLN A 161 -14.26 13.74 -13.81
C GLN A 161 -13.39 15.00 -13.81
N SER A 162 -14.01 16.14 -14.11
CA SER A 162 -13.38 17.46 -14.06
C SER A 162 -14.16 18.40 -13.16
N PHE A 163 -13.45 19.39 -12.62
CA PHE A 163 -14.01 20.51 -11.85
C PHE A 163 -13.38 21.79 -12.35
N ASP A 164 -14.21 22.80 -12.63
CA ASP A 164 -13.76 24.11 -13.17
C ASP A 164 -12.86 23.97 -14.42
N GLY A 165 -13.25 23.07 -15.33
CA GLY A 165 -12.52 22.79 -16.57
C GLY A 165 -11.18 22.06 -16.40
N LYS A 166 -10.81 21.65 -15.18
CA LYS A 166 -9.59 20.89 -14.88
C LYS A 166 -9.92 19.46 -14.49
N ASP A 167 -9.21 18.49 -15.07
CA ASP A 167 -9.31 17.09 -14.68
C ASP A 167 -8.96 16.93 -13.20
N LEU A 168 -9.76 16.16 -12.46
CA LEU A 168 -9.43 15.78 -11.08
C LEU A 168 -8.17 14.91 -11.01
N TYR A 169 -7.88 14.18 -12.09
CA TYR A 169 -6.70 13.34 -12.24
C TYR A 169 -5.97 13.72 -13.54
N PRO A 170 -5.08 14.73 -13.50
CA PRO A 170 -4.44 15.27 -14.70
C PRO A 170 -3.53 14.27 -15.43
N SER A 171 -2.88 13.36 -14.71
CA SER A 171 -1.95 12.39 -15.30
C SER A 171 -2.57 11.01 -15.51
N ILE A 172 -1.96 10.25 -16.44
CA ILE A 172 -2.32 8.86 -16.70
C ILE A 172 -2.00 8.00 -15.47
N GLU A 173 -0.89 8.26 -14.79
CA GLU A 173 -0.51 7.57 -13.55
C GLU A 173 -1.58 7.76 -12.45
N GLU A 174 -2.09 8.98 -12.26
CA GLU A 174 -3.17 9.26 -11.30
C GLU A 174 -4.47 8.57 -11.70
N LYS A 175 -4.86 8.65 -12.98
CA LYS A 175 -6.05 7.97 -13.51
C LYS A 175 -5.97 6.46 -13.32
N ALA A 176 -4.81 5.86 -13.59
CA ALA A 176 -4.58 4.44 -13.41
C ALA A 176 -4.67 4.05 -11.92
N ALA A 177 -3.99 4.77 -11.04
CA ALA A 177 -4.00 4.50 -9.61
C ALA A 177 -5.41 4.64 -9.00
N HIS A 178 -6.18 5.63 -9.43
CA HIS A 178 -7.57 5.81 -8.98
C HIS A 178 -8.50 4.76 -9.56
N LEU A 179 -8.29 4.31 -10.80
CA LEU A 179 -9.04 3.20 -11.38
C LEU A 179 -8.85 1.92 -10.54
N LEU A 180 -7.59 1.59 -10.23
CA LEU A 180 -7.23 0.48 -9.35
C LEU A 180 -7.96 0.60 -8.00
N TYR A 181 -7.84 1.76 -7.36
CA TYR A 181 -8.44 2.03 -6.06
C TYR A 181 -9.98 1.91 -6.08
N PHE A 182 -10.66 2.53 -7.04
CA PHE A 182 -12.12 2.55 -7.09
C PHE A 182 -12.70 1.16 -7.34
N VAL A 183 -12.13 0.38 -8.25
CA VAL A 183 -12.62 -0.97 -8.53
C VAL A 183 -12.47 -1.88 -7.31
N VAL A 184 -11.36 -1.75 -6.56
CA VAL A 184 -11.17 -2.51 -5.31
C VAL A 184 -12.13 -2.03 -4.22
N LYS A 185 -12.19 -0.72 -3.97
CA LYS A 185 -12.97 -0.13 -2.86
C LYS A 185 -14.47 -0.28 -3.06
N ASN A 186 -14.96 -0.08 -4.27
CA ASN A 186 -16.39 -0.12 -4.55
C ASN A 186 -16.92 -1.56 -4.64
N HIS A 187 -16.04 -2.58 -4.64
CA HIS A 187 -16.39 -3.97 -4.83
C HIS A 187 -17.32 -4.13 -6.04
N SER A 188 -16.85 -3.66 -7.20
CA SER A 188 -17.67 -3.55 -8.41
C SER A 188 -18.06 -4.88 -9.03
N PHE A 189 -17.38 -5.96 -8.65
CA PHE A 189 -17.64 -7.32 -9.09
C PHE A 189 -18.01 -8.21 -7.90
N ILE A 190 -18.75 -9.28 -8.16
CA ILE A 190 -19.07 -10.31 -7.15
C ILE A 190 -17.79 -10.99 -6.67
N ASP A 191 -16.89 -11.31 -7.61
CA ASP A 191 -15.59 -11.90 -7.32
C ASP A 191 -14.50 -11.32 -8.25
N GLY A 192 -13.25 -11.37 -7.78
CA GLY A 192 -12.09 -11.01 -8.56
C GLY A 192 -11.71 -9.52 -8.53
N ASN A 193 -12.35 -8.69 -7.71
CA ASN A 193 -12.14 -7.22 -7.68
C ASN A 193 -10.66 -6.81 -7.71
N LYS A 194 -9.82 -7.40 -6.86
CA LYS A 194 -8.38 -7.08 -6.80
C LYS A 194 -7.66 -7.43 -8.11
N ARG A 195 -7.90 -8.63 -8.62
CA ARG A 195 -7.27 -9.11 -9.87
C ARG A 195 -7.74 -8.28 -11.06
N ILE A 196 -9.03 -8.03 -11.15
CA ILE A 196 -9.65 -7.20 -12.19
C ILE A 196 -9.07 -5.78 -12.15
N ALA A 197 -8.99 -5.19 -10.96
CA ALA A 197 -8.43 -3.84 -10.79
C ALA A 197 -6.97 -3.78 -11.23
N VAL A 198 -6.15 -4.76 -10.83
CA VAL A 198 -4.74 -4.88 -11.24
C VAL A 198 -4.62 -5.09 -12.76
N SER A 199 -5.45 -5.96 -13.35
CA SER A 199 -5.45 -6.19 -14.79
C SER A 199 -5.82 -4.92 -15.57
N LEU A 200 -6.86 -4.19 -15.14
CA LEU A 200 -7.26 -2.94 -15.76
C LEU A 200 -6.19 -1.85 -15.62
N PHE A 201 -5.54 -1.79 -14.46
CA PHE A 201 -4.42 -0.89 -14.19
C PHE A 201 -3.26 -1.14 -15.16
N LEU A 202 -2.78 -2.38 -15.25
CA LEU A 202 -1.69 -2.75 -16.15
C LEU A 202 -2.05 -2.54 -17.61
N TRP A 203 -3.25 -2.96 -18.01
CA TRP A 203 -3.74 -2.77 -19.37
C TRP A 203 -3.81 -1.29 -19.75
N PHE A 204 -4.37 -0.43 -18.88
CA PHE A 204 -4.47 1.00 -19.12
C PHE A 204 -3.10 1.69 -19.25
N LEU A 205 -2.13 1.30 -18.42
CA LEU A 205 -0.74 1.79 -18.55
C LEU A 205 -0.07 1.31 -19.84
N ASN A 206 -0.32 0.05 -20.24
CA ASN A 206 0.22 -0.53 -21.46
C ASN A 206 -0.32 0.18 -22.72
N GLU A 207 -1.64 0.38 -22.81
CA GLU A 207 -2.26 1.07 -23.95
C GLU A 207 -1.82 2.54 -24.06
N ASN A 208 -1.43 3.15 -22.95
CA ASN A 208 -0.83 4.49 -22.94
C ASN A 208 0.69 4.49 -23.15
N GLY A 209 1.32 3.32 -23.30
CA GLY A 209 2.74 3.18 -23.56
C GLY A 209 3.64 3.57 -22.38
N ILE A 210 3.13 3.45 -21.14
CA ILE A 210 3.85 3.84 -19.92
C ILE A 210 4.06 2.68 -18.94
N LEU A 211 3.79 1.44 -19.36
CA LEU A 211 4.09 0.26 -18.57
C LEU A 211 5.61 -0.07 -18.55
N TYR A 212 6.30 0.25 -19.63
CA TYR A 212 7.74 0.03 -19.81
C TYR A 212 8.47 1.37 -20.00
N ASN A 213 9.74 1.39 -19.62
CA ASN A 213 10.68 2.46 -19.95
C ASN A 213 11.16 2.31 -21.40
N GLU A 214 11.82 3.34 -21.92
CA GLU A 214 12.39 3.35 -23.28
C GLU A 214 13.45 2.26 -23.50
N ASP A 215 14.12 1.82 -22.43
CA ASP A 215 15.10 0.73 -22.42
C ASP A 215 14.46 -0.67 -22.35
N GLY A 216 13.12 -0.75 -22.33
CA GLY A 216 12.37 -2.01 -22.21
C GLY A 216 12.24 -2.54 -20.78
N SER A 217 12.83 -1.89 -19.78
CA SER A 217 12.64 -2.25 -18.38
C SER A 217 11.23 -1.92 -17.90
N LYS A 218 10.65 -2.73 -17.00
CA LYS A 218 9.32 -2.44 -16.43
C LYS A 218 9.38 -1.22 -15.51
N ARG A 219 8.41 -0.32 -15.63
CA ARG A 219 8.25 0.82 -14.69
C ARG A 219 7.73 0.40 -13.33
N LEU A 220 7.03 -0.75 -13.28
CA LEU A 220 6.53 -1.38 -12.07
C LEU A 220 7.36 -2.62 -11.77
N ALA A 221 7.85 -2.74 -10.54
CA ALA A 221 8.55 -3.93 -10.10
C ALA A 221 7.56 -5.11 -10.01
N ASP A 222 8.00 -6.32 -10.33
CA ASP A 222 7.14 -7.51 -10.36
C ASP A 222 6.58 -7.89 -8.97
N ASN A 223 7.21 -7.40 -7.91
CA ASN A 223 6.77 -7.57 -6.51
C ASN A 223 5.83 -6.44 -6.02
N ALA A 224 5.46 -5.48 -6.87
CA ALA A 224 4.59 -4.35 -6.52
C ALA A 224 3.09 -4.61 -6.78
N LEU A 225 2.71 -5.81 -7.25
CA LEU A 225 1.37 -6.16 -7.72
C LEU A 225 0.79 -7.38 -6.99
#